data_AF-A0A5C5VVF1-F1
#
_entry.id   AF-A0A5C5VVF1-F1
#
_cell.length_a   1.000
_cell.length_b   1.000
_cell.length_c   1.000
_cell.angle_alpha   90.00
_cell.angle_beta   90.00
_cell.angle_gamma   90.00
#
_symmetry.space_group_name_H-M   'P 1'
#
loop_
_entity.id
_entity.type
_entity.pdbx_description
1 polymer ?
#
loop_
_entity_poly.entity_id
_entity_poly.type
_entity_poly.pdbx_seq_one_letter_code
_entity_poly.pdbx_strand_id
1 'polypeptide(L)'
;MSQVTGLANWFLRLPLVWASLATLAFYAAITSGWIGSPLIERYFAAHPVEWVSTLLFALGAAALTIRFGGLVGQYGVLESVPLGDRPAAGQPVSEAATLLARLDRMPIHLRGTYLVRRLRDALAYVNDVGTADSLEDQLDRLNETAREQMNAGYAAPRLMRATLPIVGMLGTVIGITMAIGQLSPEALEQSLTSVMGSLSIAFDTTAQAMSLMLALWFVQFGVERLEERLLDRVHDETSKALLGRFHQYGAANDPNVASIRRMGEQVISAVDHLTAQQAETWRMAIDATQSRWSDTMAAAGELMVNTLRQGLTENLRLHGEGITSKIEQQLAQIGQSVSDQTAAIDTATRVRIEKLTDIESQHTARLTAADKQHTDRLAEGADRLLGNLREGLERMAELLVEALQRHGEVLTEAEGELASENRRHLSEVEAALGESMVVAADRQEKLIRQSERLLKDMQESLVAAAGATVQHQEQLVKQGEVLLRVVESTGQVRQLEESLNRNLATLGRTHNFEETLMSLSAAIQLLSVRAGVLDSKAPKSHAA
;
A
#
# COMPACT_ATOMS: atom_id res chain seq x y z
N MET A 1 7.33 24.05 1.67
CA MET A 1 7.42 25.26 2.49
C MET A 1 7.86 24.84 3.89
N SER A 2 8.90 25.45 4.46
CA SER A 2 9.55 24.96 5.69
C SER A 2 8.59 25.01 6.88
N GLN A 3 8.73 24.07 7.82
CA GLN A 3 7.91 24.03 9.05
C GLN A 3 7.98 25.37 9.83
N VAL A 4 9.10 26.08 9.72
CA VAL A 4 9.30 27.43 10.28
C VAL A 4 8.37 28.47 9.64
N THR A 5 8.21 28.46 8.32
CA THR A 5 7.22 29.33 7.65
C THR A 5 5.78 28.97 7.99
N GLY A 6 5.49 27.69 8.27
CA GLY A 6 4.17 27.24 8.74
C GLY A 6 3.84 27.74 10.14
N LEU A 7 4.78 27.58 11.09
CA LEU A 7 4.64 28.04 12.47
C LEU A 7 4.54 29.56 12.57
N ALA A 8 5.37 30.29 11.82
CA ALA A 8 5.30 31.76 11.77
C ALA A 8 3.95 32.24 11.23
N ASN A 9 3.43 31.62 10.16
CA ASN A 9 2.14 31.98 9.58
C ASN A 9 0.96 31.60 10.50
N TRP A 10 1.08 30.51 11.27
CA TRP A 10 0.10 30.15 12.30
C TRP A 10 0.10 31.17 13.45
N PHE A 11 1.27 31.53 13.96
CA PHE A 11 1.42 32.50 15.04
C PHE A 11 0.90 33.90 14.64
N LEU A 12 1.20 34.34 13.41
CA LEU A 12 0.72 35.61 12.85
C LEU A 12 -0.80 35.65 12.64
N ARG A 13 -1.49 34.50 12.63
CA ARG A 13 -2.95 34.43 12.52
C ARG A 13 -3.66 34.45 13.86
N LEU A 14 -2.95 34.37 14.98
CA LEU A 14 -3.55 34.42 16.31
C LEU A 14 -3.92 35.87 16.66
N PRO A 15 -5.22 36.19 16.88
CA PRO A 15 -5.65 37.53 17.28
C PRO A 15 -5.01 37.99 18.59
N LEU A 16 -4.70 37.04 19.48
CA LEU A 16 -4.08 37.31 20.78
C LEU A 16 -2.75 38.03 20.65
N VAL A 17 -1.90 37.62 19.71
CA VAL A 17 -0.56 38.22 19.52
C VAL A 17 -0.70 39.67 19.09
N TRP A 18 -1.53 39.93 18.07
CA TRP A 18 -1.77 41.28 17.55
C TRP A 18 -2.48 42.16 18.57
N ALA A 19 -3.42 41.62 19.33
CA ALA A 19 -4.12 42.35 20.36
C ALA A 19 -3.20 42.73 21.53
N SER A 20 -2.38 41.80 22.02
CA SER A 20 -1.40 42.09 23.07
C SER A 20 -0.36 43.10 22.59
N LEU A 21 0.16 42.95 21.36
CA LEU A 21 1.09 43.90 20.77
C LEU A 21 0.47 45.29 20.59
N ALA A 22 -0.75 45.37 20.06
CA ALA A 22 -1.48 46.64 19.89
C ALA A 22 -1.78 47.31 21.23
N THR A 23 -2.19 46.54 22.23
CA THR A 23 -2.46 47.04 23.59
C THR A 23 -1.17 47.55 24.24
N LEU A 24 -0.07 46.81 24.13
CA LEU A 24 1.23 47.22 24.66
C LEU A 24 1.75 48.47 23.95
N ALA A 25 1.64 48.54 22.62
CA ALA A 25 2.02 49.71 21.84
C ALA A 25 1.16 50.94 22.20
N PHE A 26 -0.13 50.75 22.42
CA PHE A 26 -1.05 51.81 22.83
C PHE A 26 -0.67 52.37 24.22
N TYR A 27 -0.44 51.50 25.21
CA TYR A 27 -0.01 51.94 26.54
C TYR A 27 1.40 52.52 26.55
N ALA A 28 2.33 51.99 25.74
CA ALA A 28 3.66 52.56 25.58
C ALA A 28 3.60 53.97 24.95
N ALA A 29 2.67 54.22 24.02
CA ALA A 29 2.48 55.54 23.42
C ALA A 29 1.89 56.56 24.42
N ILE A 30 1.02 56.11 25.34
CA ILE A 30 0.53 56.94 26.44
C ILE A 30 1.67 57.28 27.40
N THR A 31 2.43 56.29 27.88
CA THR A 31 3.52 56.51 28.86
C THR A 31 4.71 57.27 28.28
N SER A 32 4.97 57.15 26.98
CA SER A 32 6.02 57.91 26.28
C SER A 32 5.61 59.34 25.93
N GLY A 33 4.36 59.74 26.20
CA GLY A 33 3.83 61.08 25.93
C GLY A 33 3.51 61.37 24.46
N TRP A 34 3.50 60.36 23.58
CA TRP A 34 3.08 60.53 22.18
C TRP A 34 1.58 60.81 22.07
N ILE A 35 0.79 60.26 22.99
CA ILE A 35 -0.65 60.51 23.11
C ILE A 35 -0.90 61.29 24.40
N GLY A 36 -0.75 62.62 24.34
CA GLY A 36 -0.92 63.53 25.48
C GLY A 36 -2.33 64.10 25.60
N SER A 37 -3.36 63.25 25.64
CA SER A 37 -4.76 63.69 25.82
C SER A 37 -5.27 63.35 27.21
N PRO A 38 -5.70 64.34 28.02
CA PRO A 38 -6.26 64.10 29.35
C PRO A 38 -7.48 63.17 29.35
N LEU A 39 -8.25 63.18 28.25
CA LEU A 39 -9.40 62.30 28.09
C LEU A 39 -8.98 60.84 27.88
N ILE A 40 -7.93 60.60 27.10
CA ILE A 40 -7.45 59.23 26.83
C ILE A 40 -6.84 58.65 28.10
N GLU A 41 -6.05 59.43 28.83
CA GLU A 41 -5.48 59.00 30.09
C GLU A 41 -6.57 58.69 31.13
N ARG A 42 -7.61 59.53 31.21
CA ARG A 42 -8.76 59.32 32.10
C ARG A 42 -9.53 58.04 31.79
N TYR A 43 -9.82 57.75 30.51
CA TYR A 43 -10.68 56.63 30.13
C TYR A 43 -9.94 55.32 29.88
N PHE A 44 -8.62 55.33 29.69
CA PHE A 44 -7.87 54.13 29.32
C PHE A 44 -6.77 53.76 30.31
N ALA A 45 -6.30 54.69 31.14
CA ALA A 45 -5.13 54.49 32.00
C ALA A 45 -5.41 54.70 33.51
N ALA A 46 -6.62 55.12 33.90
CA ALA A 46 -6.93 55.50 35.27
C ALA A 46 -7.17 54.28 36.18
N HIS A 47 -7.70 53.18 35.67
CA HIS A 47 -8.04 52.00 36.48
C HIS A 47 -7.74 50.67 35.77
N PRO A 48 -7.33 49.58 36.48
CA PRO A 48 -7.04 48.28 35.87
C PRO A 48 -8.20 47.68 35.07
N VAL A 49 -9.44 47.99 35.44
CA VAL A 49 -10.65 47.57 34.69
C VAL A 49 -10.65 48.14 33.27
N GLU A 50 -10.14 49.37 33.10
CA GLU A 50 -10.00 50.01 31.79
C GLU A 50 -8.92 49.32 30.94
N TRP A 51 -7.89 48.77 31.57
CA TRP A 51 -6.86 47.99 30.88
C TRP A 51 -7.43 46.68 30.35
N VAL A 52 -8.24 46.01 31.17
CA VAL A 52 -8.91 44.77 30.77
C VAL A 52 -9.92 45.02 29.65
N SER A 53 -10.74 46.08 29.75
CA SER A 53 -11.71 46.44 28.70
C SER A 53 -11.00 46.80 27.38
N THR A 54 -9.89 47.53 27.44
CA THR A 54 -9.08 47.88 26.28
C THR A 54 -8.46 46.65 25.62
N LEU A 55 -7.94 45.72 26.41
CA LEU A 55 -7.39 44.47 25.90
C LEU A 55 -8.47 43.60 25.24
N LEU A 56 -9.65 43.47 25.85
CA LEU A 56 -10.79 42.75 25.26
C LEU A 56 -11.25 43.38 23.94
N PHE A 57 -11.29 44.71 23.89
CA PHE A 57 -11.59 45.45 22.66
C PHE A 57 -10.52 45.19 21.59
N ALA A 58 -9.24 45.28 21.94
CA ALA A 58 -8.14 45.02 21.02
C ALA A 58 -8.16 43.58 20.49
N LEU A 59 -8.54 42.59 21.32
CA LEU A 59 -8.75 41.20 20.92
C LEU A 59 -9.86 41.05 19.87
N GLY A 60 -11.02 41.65 20.13
CA GLY A 60 -12.12 41.68 19.17
C GLY A 60 -11.73 42.38 17.87
N ALA A 61 -11.13 43.56 17.97
CA ALA A 61 -10.72 44.37 16.82
C ALA A 61 -9.64 43.68 15.97
N ALA A 62 -8.64 43.06 16.59
CA ALA A 62 -7.60 42.32 15.88
C ALA A 62 -8.18 41.10 15.13
N ALA A 63 -9.07 40.34 15.77
CA ALA A 63 -9.74 39.20 15.14
C ALA A 63 -10.55 39.64 13.91
N LEU A 64 -11.30 40.74 14.02
CA LEU A 64 -12.08 41.30 12.91
C LEU A 64 -11.19 41.87 11.80
N THR A 65 -10.07 42.52 12.15
CA THR A 65 -9.13 43.11 11.17
C THR A 65 -8.44 42.03 10.34
N ILE A 66 -7.96 40.96 10.99
CA ILE A 66 -7.36 39.82 10.30
C ILE A 66 -8.38 39.19 9.34
N ARG A 67 -9.62 39.02 9.80
CA ARG A 67 -10.68 38.45 8.96
C ARG A 67 -11.04 39.37 7.80
N PHE A 68 -11.18 40.66 8.03
CA PHE A 68 -11.43 41.67 7.01
C PHE A 68 -10.34 41.66 5.92
N GLY A 69 -9.06 41.62 6.30
CA GLY A 69 -7.96 41.50 5.34
C GLY A 69 -8.06 40.22 4.48
N GLY A 70 -8.44 39.10 5.10
CA GLY A 70 -8.73 37.85 4.40
C GLY A 70 -9.88 37.96 3.40
N LEU A 71 -10.96 38.66 3.77
CA LEU A 71 -12.12 38.88 2.89
C LEU A 71 -11.77 39.74 1.68
N VAL A 72 -11.05 40.85 1.89
CA VAL A 72 -10.61 41.72 0.79
C VAL A 72 -9.77 40.94 -0.23
N GLY A 73 -8.86 40.08 0.25
CA GLY A 73 -8.07 39.21 -0.63
C GLY A 73 -8.92 38.21 -1.44
N GLN A 74 -10.07 37.78 -0.92
CA GLN A 74 -10.96 36.85 -1.60
C GLN A 74 -11.83 37.53 -2.66
N TYR A 75 -12.26 38.77 -2.43
CA TYR A 75 -13.00 39.55 -3.43
C TYR A 75 -12.23 39.70 -4.74
N GLY A 76 -10.91 39.87 -4.70
CA GLY A 76 -10.07 39.96 -5.90
C GLY A 76 -10.02 38.67 -6.74
N VAL A 77 -10.36 37.51 -6.15
CA VAL A 77 -10.33 36.21 -6.85
C VAL A 77 -11.66 35.91 -7.54
N LEU A 78 -12.76 36.58 -7.14
CA LEU A 78 -14.08 36.37 -7.74
C LEU A 78 -14.14 36.73 -9.23
N GLU A 79 -13.32 37.67 -9.69
CA GLU A 79 -13.29 38.07 -11.10
C GLU A 79 -12.61 37.03 -12.00
N SER A 80 -11.76 36.17 -11.43
CA SER A 80 -11.07 35.12 -12.17
C SER A 80 -11.78 33.77 -11.98
N VAL A 81 -12.82 33.49 -12.76
CA VAL A 81 -13.45 32.16 -12.74
C VAL A 81 -12.47 31.13 -13.30
N PRO A 82 -12.00 30.16 -12.50
CA PRO A 82 -10.84 29.33 -12.83
C PRO A 82 -11.12 28.23 -13.87
N LEU A 83 -12.39 27.97 -14.19
CA LEU A 83 -12.85 26.83 -14.99
C LEU A 83 -12.97 27.13 -16.50
N GLY A 84 -12.83 28.39 -16.91
CA GLY A 84 -13.08 28.84 -18.29
C GLY A 84 -14.55 28.76 -18.70
N ASP A 85 -14.83 29.15 -19.94
CA ASP A 85 -16.21 29.23 -20.47
C ASP A 85 -16.93 27.88 -20.44
N ARG A 86 -18.24 27.93 -20.21
CA ARG A 86 -19.11 26.76 -20.22
C ARG A 86 -19.30 26.27 -21.67
N PRO A 87 -19.06 24.97 -21.96
CA PRO A 87 -19.37 24.42 -23.28
C PRO A 87 -20.88 24.50 -23.55
N ALA A 88 -21.26 25.03 -24.73
CA ALA A 88 -22.67 25.22 -25.08
C ALA A 88 -23.48 23.91 -25.15
N ALA A 89 -22.82 22.79 -25.50
CA ALA A 89 -23.44 21.47 -25.59
C ALA A 89 -23.44 20.68 -24.26
N GLY A 90 -22.90 21.26 -23.18
CA GLY A 90 -22.57 20.53 -21.95
C GLY A 90 -21.40 19.54 -22.15
N GLN A 91 -20.83 19.07 -21.05
CA GLN A 91 -19.72 18.11 -21.03
C GLN A 91 -20.09 16.85 -20.24
N PRO A 92 -19.51 15.68 -20.57
CA PRO A 92 -19.73 14.47 -19.79
C PRO A 92 -19.16 14.61 -18.38
N VAL A 93 -19.73 13.85 -17.43
CA VAL A 93 -19.32 13.86 -16.02
C VAL A 93 -17.86 13.43 -15.84
N SER A 94 -17.31 12.61 -16.76
CA SER A 94 -15.90 12.21 -16.76
C SER A 94 -14.92 13.38 -16.87
N GLU A 95 -15.33 14.52 -17.43
CA GLU A 95 -14.49 15.72 -17.49
C GLU A 95 -14.38 16.44 -16.15
N ALA A 96 -15.19 16.09 -15.14
CA ALA A 96 -15.08 16.66 -13.80
C ALA A 96 -13.69 16.41 -13.19
N ALA A 97 -13.09 15.23 -13.43
CA ALA A 97 -11.73 14.90 -12.99
C ALA A 97 -10.68 15.86 -13.58
N THR A 98 -10.82 16.23 -14.85
CA THR A 98 -9.92 17.19 -15.52
C THR A 98 -10.06 18.60 -14.94
N LEU A 99 -11.29 19.02 -14.67
CA LEU A 99 -11.56 20.31 -14.02
C LEU A 99 -11.02 20.36 -12.60
N LEU A 100 -11.16 19.28 -11.82
CA LEU A 100 -10.55 19.15 -10.49
C LEU A 100 -9.03 19.26 -10.57
N ALA A 101 -8.39 18.54 -11.50
CA ALA A 101 -6.95 18.62 -11.71
C ALA A 101 -6.48 20.04 -12.07
N ARG A 102 -7.30 20.82 -12.79
CA ARG A 102 -7.02 22.24 -13.09
C ARG A 102 -7.07 23.11 -11.83
N LEU A 103 -8.06 22.89 -10.96
CA LEU A 103 -8.13 23.59 -9.67
C LEU A 103 -6.98 23.21 -8.73
N ASP A 104 -6.54 21.95 -8.76
CA ASP A 104 -5.42 21.46 -7.95
C ASP A 104 -4.07 22.07 -8.34
N ARG A 105 -3.89 22.39 -9.63
CA ARG A 105 -2.69 23.05 -10.15
C ARG A 105 -2.59 24.53 -9.78
N MET A 106 -3.63 25.11 -9.19
CA MET A 106 -3.60 26.52 -8.80
C MET A 106 -2.61 26.81 -7.67
N PRO A 107 -2.08 28.03 -7.59
CA PRO A 107 -1.28 28.47 -6.45
C PRO A 107 -1.99 28.22 -5.12
N ILE A 108 -1.22 27.87 -4.08
CA ILE A 108 -1.77 27.44 -2.79
C ILE A 108 -2.63 28.51 -2.09
N HIS A 109 -2.35 29.79 -2.37
CA HIS A 109 -3.12 30.92 -1.85
C HIS A 109 -4.52 31.04 -2.48
N LEU A 110 -4.69 30.65 -3.75
CA LEU A 110 -6.00 30.65 -4.43
C LEU A 110 -6.84 29.44 -4.03
N ARG A 111 -6.19 28.28 -3.79
CA ARG A 111 -6.87 27.04 -3.37
C ARG A 111 -7.65 27.17 -2.07
N GLY A 112 -7.23 28.07 -1.18
CA GLY A 112 -7.89 28.32 0.11
C GLY A 112 -9.06 29.31 0.07
N THR A 113 -9.40 29.88 -1.09
CA THR A 113 -10.51 30.84 -1.22
C THR A 113 -11.87 30.14 -1.21
N TYR A 114 -12.93 30.84 -0.78
CA TYR A 114 -14.28 30.27 -0.76
C TYR A 114 -14.71 29.76 -2.14
N LEU A 115 -14.43 30.52 -3.22
CA LEU A 115 -14.78 30.14 -4.58
C LEU A 115 -14.11 28.83 -5.02
N VAL A 116 -12.77 28.75 -4.93
CA VAL A 116 -12.04 27.57 -5.41
C VAL A 116 -12.36 26.34 -4.56
N ARG A 117 -12.48 26.49 -3.24
CA ARG A 117 -12.88 25.40 -2.35
C ARG A 117 -14.26 24.88 -2.72
N ARG A 118 -15.23 25.77 -2.92
CA ARG A 118 -16.61 25.39 -3.29
C ARG A 118 -16.69 24.72 -4.66
N LEU A 119 -15.98 25.25 -5.66
CA LEU A 119 -15.89 24.62 -6.99
C LEU A 119 -15.27 23.23 -6.91
N ARG A 120 -14.21 23.07 -6.10
CA ARG A 120 -13.57 21.76 -5.86
C ARG A 120 -14.55 20.79 -5.21
N ASP A 121 -15.20 21.18 -4.13
CA ASP A 121 -16.11 20.31 -3.37
C ASP A 121 -17.31 19.86 -4.24
N ALA A 122 -17.86 20.78 -5.04
CA ALA A 122 -18.94 20.49 -5.98
C ALA A 122 -18.50 19.57 -7.13
N LEU A 123 -17.31 19.79 -7.71
CA LEU A 123 -16.79 18.92 -8.77
C LEU A 123 -16.37 17.55 -8.24
N ALA A 124 -15.85 17.47 -7.01
CA ALA A 124 -15.53 16.22 -6.34
C ALA A 124 -16.80 15.38 -6.14
N TYR A 125 -17.89 16.00 -5.69
CA TYR A 125 -19.19 15.34 -5.60
C TYR A 125 -19.66 14.76 -6.95
N VAL A 126 -19.58 15.55 -8.03
CA VAL A 126 -19.97 15.10 -9.37
C VAL A 126 -19.09 13.94 -9.86
N ASN A 127 -17.78 14.00 -9.59
CA ASN A 127 -16.84 12.94 -9.93
C ASN A 127 -17.13 11.64 -9.16
N ASP A 128 -17.44 11.75 -7.87
CA ASP A 128 -17.62 10.60 -6.98
C ASP A 128 -18.99 9.93 -7.17
N VAL A 129 -20.04 10.72 -7.39
CA VAL A 129 -21.41 10.22 -7.62
C VAL A 129 -21.62 9.80 -9.08
N GLY A 130 -20.85 10.36 -10.02
CA GLY A 130 -20.95 10.04 -11.44
C GLY A 130 -22.18 10.63 -12.14
N THR A 131 -22.94 11.51 -11.48
CA THR A 131 -24.04 12.29 -12.08
C THR A 131 -24.03 13.74 -11.58
N ALA A 132 -24.58 14.65 -12.41
CA ALA A 132 -24.78 16.06 -12.08
C ALA A 132 -26.27 16.41 -11.81
N ASP A 133 -27.15 15.41 -11.71
CA ASP A 133 -28.60 15.64 -11.55
C ASP A 133 -28.94 16.29 -10.19
N SER A 134 -28.22 15.95 -9.12
CA SER A 134 -28.39 16.52 -7.76
C SER A 134 -27.40 17.64 -7.44
N LEU A 135 -26.75 18.21 -8.46
CA LEU A 135 -25.71 19.22 -8.28
C LEU A 135 -26.25 20.52 -7.66
N GLU A 136 -27.45 20.95 -8.05
CA GLU A 136 -28.08 22.15 -7.51
C GLU A 136 -28.33 22.03 -6.00
N ASP A 137 -28.99 20.95 -5.57
CA ASP A 137 -29.17 20.63 -4.14
C ASP A 137 -27.84 20.58 -3.37
N GLN A 138 -26.79 20.04 -4.00
CA GLN A 138 -25.47 19.97 -3.37
C GLN A 138 -24.84 21.37 -3.25
N LEU A 139 -25.01 22.24 -4.24
CA LEU A 139 -24.53 23.62 -4.18
C LEU A 139 -25.24 24.40 -3.07
N ASP A 140 -26.52 24.16 -2.84
CA ASP A 140 -27.28 24.76 -1.74
C ASP A 140 -26.83 24.24 -0.38
N ARG A 141 -26.60 22.93 -0.23
CA ARG A 141 -26.01 22.35 0.99
C ARG A 141 -24.64 22.96 1.29
N LEU A 142 -23.77 23.06 0.28
CA LEU A 142 -22.47 23.71 0.43
C LEU A 142 -22.59 25.20 0.81
N ASN A 143 -23.65 25.89 0.35
CA ASN A 143 -23.93 27.26 0.76
C ASN A 143 -24.22 27.35 2.25
N GLU A 144 -25.12 26.49 2.72
CA GLU A 144 -25.57 26.48 4.11
C GLU A 144 -24.40 26.12 5.04
N THR A 145 -23.64 25.08 4.70
CA THR A 145 -22.42 24.73 5.45
C THR A 145 -21.40 25.88 5.47
N ALA A 146 -21.25 26.64 4.37
CA ALA A 146 -20.36 27.80 4.36
C ALA A 146 -20.86 28.94 5.26
N ARG A 147 -22.19 29.18 5.32
CA ARG A 147 -22.81 30.16 6.23
C ARG A 147 -22.70 29.75 7.69
N GLU A 148 -22.86 28.47 8.01
CA GLU A 148 -22.62 27.93 9.35
C GLU A 148 -21.16 28.12 9.78
N GLN A 149 -20.20 27.80 8.90
CA GLN A 149 -18.78 28.03 9.15
C GLN A 149 -18.46 29.52 9.35
N MET A 150 -19.06 30.40 8.53
CA MET A 150 -18.94 31.84 8.70
C MET A 150 -19.39 32.28 10.10
N ASN A 151 -20.58 31.83 10.51
CA ASN A 151 -21.18 32.11 11.81
C ASN A 151 -20.31 31.61 12.96
N ALA A 152 -19.78 30.39 12.87
CA ALA A 152 -18.86 29.84 13.85
C ALA A 152 -17.58 30.68 13.97
N GLY A 153 -17.06 31.20 12.86
CA GLY A 153 -15.88 32.07 12.84
C GLY A 153 -16.07 33.40 13.61
N TYR A 154 -17.31 33.86 13.80
CA TYR A 154 -17.61 35.08 14.58
C TYR A 154 -17.85 34.82 16.08
N ALA A 155 -17.77 33.57 16.54
CA ALA A 155 -18.01 33.23 17.94
C ALA A 155 -17.07 34.00 18.91
N ALA A 156 -15.77 34.08 18.61
CA ALA A 156 -14.81 34.75 19.48
C ALA A 156 -15.03 36.28 19.56
N PRO A 157 -15.17 37.04 18.45
CA PRO A 157 -15.56 38.45 18.50
C PRO A 157 -16.89 38.70 19.22
N ARG A 158 -17.90 37.83 19.03
CA ARG A 158 -19.20 37.92 19.74
C ARG A 158 -19.02 37.76 21.25
N LEU A 159 -18.19 36.80 21.67
CA LEU A 159 -17.87 36.59 23.08
C LEU A 159 -17.19 37.83 23.68
N MET A 160 -16.13 38.35 23.05
CA MET A 160 -15.43 39.56 23.50
C MET A 160 -16.38 40.76 23.64
N ARG A 161 -17.22 40.98 22.63
CA ARG A 161 -18.25 42.04 22.64
C ARG A 161 -19.26 41.84 23.77
N ALA A 162 -19.70 40.61 24.03
CA ALA A 162 -20.64 40.29 25.10
C ALA A 162 -20.01 40.43 26.51
N THR A 163 -18.70 40.27 26.65
CA THR A 163 -17.98 40.39 27.92
C THR A 163 -17.72 41.85 28.32
N LEU A 164 -17.59 42.78 27.36
CA LEU A 164 -17.30 44.20 27.63
C LEU A 164 -18.28 44.85 28.64
N PRO A 165 -19.62 44.70 28.52
CA PRO A 165 -20.56 45.23 29.51
C PRO A 165 -20.40 44.64 30.91
N ILE A 166 -20.03 43.36 31.01
CA ILE A 166 -19.82 42.68 32.29
C ILE A 166 -18.60 43.29 33.01
N VAL A 167 -17.52 43.55 32.27
CA VAL A 167 -16.33 44.23 32.78
C VAL A 167 -16.64 45.68 33.16
N GLY A 168 -17.43 46.39 32.36
CA GLY A 168 -17.89 47.74 32.67
C GLY A 168 -18.71 47.82 33.96
N MET A 169 -19.66 46.90 34.14
CA MET A 169 -20.45 46.78 35.38
C MET A 169 -19.56 46.47 36.58
N LEU A 170 -18.58 45.59 36.42
CA LEU A 170 -17.61 45.27 37.47
C LEU A 170 -16.81 46.52 37.89
N GLY A 171 -16.47 47.39 36.93
CA GLY A 171 -15.91 48.71 37.21
C GLY A 171 -16.83 49.60 38.06
N THR A 172 -18.13 49.63 37.75
CA THR A 172 -19.13 50.35 38.55
C THR A 172 -19.19 49.83 39.98
N VAL A 173 -19.26 48.50 40.15
CA VAL A 173 -19.34 47.85 41.45
C VAL A 173 -18.12 48.19 42.29
N ILE A 174 -16.91 48.08 41.72
CA ILE A 174 -15.66 48.42 42.41
C ILE A 174 -15.67 49.91 42.83
N GLY A 175 -15.99 50.82 41.91
CA GLY A 175 -15.95 52.26 42.22
C GLY A 175 -16.99 52.67 43.27
N ILE A 176 -18.20 52.11 43.25
CA ILE A 176 -19.22 52.35 44.30
C ILE A 176 -18.79 51.75 45.64
N THR A 177 -18.24 50.53 45.66
CA THR A 177 -17.75 49.91 46.91
C THR A 177 -16.60 50.72 47.52
N MET A 178 -15.68 51.21 46.70
CA MET A 178 -14.61 52.11 47.14
C MET A 178 -15.16 53.43 47.68
N ALA A 179 -16.15 54.02 47.01
CA ALA A 179 -16.82 55.24 47.46
C ALA A 179 -17.46 55.06 48.84
N ILE A 180 -18.19 53.96 49.04
CA ILE A 180 -18.84 53.66 50.33
C ILE A 180 -17.79 53.43 51.43
N GLY A 181 -16.70 52.73 51.13
CA GLY A 181 -15.63 52.44 52.10
C GLY A 181 -14.84 53.67 52.57
N GLN A 182 -14.90 54.78 51.83
CA GLN A 182 -14.19 56.03 52.15
C GLN A 182 -15.07 57.05 52.88
N LEU A 183 -16.37 56.77 53.07
CA LEU A 183 -17.27 57.64 53.82
C LEU A 183 -16.96 57.56 55.31
N SER A 184 -16.26 58.56 55.85
CA SER A 184 -16.09 58.75 57.29
C SER A 184 -17.11 59.78 57.81
N PRO A 185 -17.98 59.44 58.78
CA PRO A 185 -18.92 60.39 59.38
C PRO A 185 -18.26 61.62 60.01
N GLU A 186 -17.00 61.50 60.45
CA GLU A 186 -16.29 62.55 61.21
C GLU A 186 -15.59 63.60 60.33
N ALA A 187 -15.37 63.32 59.03
CA ALA A 187 -14.64 64.19 58.10
C ALA A 187 -15.34 64.30 56.74
N LEU A 188 -16.64 64.63 56.76
CA LEU A 188 -17.52 64.59 55.60
C LEU A 188 -16.96 65.39 54.41
N GLU A 189 -16.52 66.63 54.62
CA GLU A 189 -16.03 67.52 53.55
C GLU A 189 -14.78 66.97 52.83
N GLN A 190 -13.86 66.34 53.57
CA GLN A 190 -12.66 65.72 53.00
C GLN A 190 -12.98 64.37 52.33
N SER A 191 -13.91 63.59 52.90
CA SER A 191 -14.39 62.34 52.31
C SER A 191 -15.20 62.54 51.02
N LEU A 192 -15.87 63.69 50.83
CA LEU A 192 -16.63 63.98 49.60
C LEU A 192 -15.73 64.00 48.36
N THR A 193 -14.51 64.53 48.48
CA THR A 193 -13.56 64.60 47.35
C THR A 193 -13.08 63.19 46.95
N SER A 194 -12.77 62.33 47.93
CA SER A 194 -12.34 60.95 47.65
C SER A 194 -13.49 60.08 47.12
N VAL A 195 -14.70 60.29 47.64
CA VAL A 195 -15.94 59.67 47.14
C VAL A 195 -16.22 60.07 45.70
N MET A 196 -16.07 61.35 45.32
CA MET A 196 -16.23 61.80 43.94
C MET A 196 -15.21 61.15 42.99
N GLY A 197 -13.96 60.98 43.41
CA GLY A 197 -12.94 60.26 42.63
C GLY A 197 -13.33 58.79 42.39
N SER A 198 -13.77 58.09 43.44
CA SER A 198 -14.20 56.69 43.35
C SER A 198 -15.46 56.52 42.49
N LEU A 199 -16.39 57.47 42.57
CA LEU A 199 -17.59 57.50 41.74
C LEU A 199 -17.27 57.81 40.27
N SER A 200 -16.26 58.65 40.00
CA SER A 200 -15.79 58.89 38.63
C SER A 200 -15.27 57.60 38.00
N ILE A 201 -14.48 56.80 38.73
CA ILE A 201 -13.99 55.49 38.24
C ILE A 201 -15.16 54.57 37.88
N ALA A 202 -16.22 54.52 38.71
CA ALA A 202 -17.40 53.73 38.43
C ALA A 202 -18.09 54.13 37.11
N PHE A 203 -18.25 55.43 36.88
CA PHE A 203 -18.90 55.94 35.67
C PHE A 203 -18.00 55.82 34.44
N ASP A 204 -16.71 56.13 34.57
CA ASP A 204 -15.77 56.15 33.46
C ASP A 204 -15.54 54.75 32.89
N THR A 205 -15.36 53.75 33.75
CA THR A 205 -15.20 52.33 33.33
C THR A 205 -16.43 51.81 32.59
N THR A 206 -17.64 52.20 33.00
CA THR A 206 -18.88 51.81 32.31
C THR A 206 -19.02 52.52 30.98
N ALA A 207 -18.81 53.85 30.96
CA ALA A 207 -18.89 54.65 29.75
C ALA A 207 -17.90 54.17 28.68
N GLN A 208 -16.66 53.88 29.09
CA GLN A 208 -15.63 53.32 28.22
C GLN A 208 -16.04 51.95 27.68
N ALA A 209 -16.44 51.01 28.53
CA ALA A 209 -16.81 49.65 28.12
C ALA A 209 -17.99 49.65 27.13
N MET A 210 -19.02 50.46 27.36
CA MET A 210 -20.15 50.59 26.44
C MET A 210 -19.74 51.22 25.10
N SER A 211 -18.87 52.23 25.13
CA SER A 211 -18.37 52.88 23.91
C SER A 211 -17.55 51.91 23.06
N LEU A 212 -16.63 51.16 23.70
CA LEU A 212 -15.82 50.13 23.03
C LEU A 212 -16.69 48.99 22.49
N MET A 213 -17.71 48.56 23.25
CA MET A 213 -18.66 47.54 22.77
C MET A 213 -19.40 48.01 21.53
N LEU A 214 -19.91 49.26 21.53
CA LEU A 214 -20.65 49.81 20.40
C LEU A 214 -19.76 49.93 19.16
N ALA A 215 -18.53 50.43 19.31
CA ALA A 215 -17.56 50.50 18.23
C ALA A 215 -17.26 49.11 17.66
N LEU A 216 -17.01 48.12 18.54
CA LEU A 216 -16.74 46.74 18.13
C LEU A 216 -17.94 46.11 17.43
N TRP A 217 -19.16 46.41 17.87
CA TRP A 217 -20.39 45.95 17.23
C TRP A 217 -20.53 46.47 15.80
N PHE A 218 -20.29 47.76 15.56
CA PHE A 218 -20.38 48.34 14.22
C PHE A 218 -19.34 47.74 13.26
N VAL A 219 -18.09 47.58 13.73
CA VAL A 219 -17.05 46.93 12.92
C VAL A 219 -17.44 45.48 12.63
N GLN A 220 -17.87 44.73 13.65
CA GLN A 220 -18.30 43.35 13.48
C GLN A 220 -19.44 43.23 12.47
N PHE A 221 -20.48 44.05 12.61
CA PHE A 221 -21.63 44.06 11.71
C PHE A 221 -21.21 44.35 10.26
N GLY A 222 -20.31 45.31 10.05
CA GLY A 222 -19.78 45.62 8.73
C GLY A 222 -19.02 44.44 8.10
N VAL A 223 -18.14 43.79 8.86
CA VAL A 223 -17.35 42.64 8.37
C VAL A 223 -18.25 41.43 8.11
N GLU A 224 -19.19 41.12 9.01
CA GLU A 224 -20.19 40.06 8.83
C GLU A 224 -21.00 40.30 7.54
N ARG A 225 -21.48 41.52 7.33
CA ARG A 225 -22.27 41.87 6.15
C ARG A 225 -21.49 41.78 4.84
N LEU A 226 -20.20 42.11 4.87
CA LEU A 226 -19.32 42.00 3.71
C LEU A 226 -19.02 40.53 3.37
N GLU A 227 -18.87 39.67 4.38
CA GLU A 227 -18.66 38.24 4.19
C GLU A 227 -19.93 37.54 3.69
N GLU A 228 -21.11 37.88 4.21
CA GLU A 228 -22.40 37.41 3.68
C GLU A 228 -22.52 37.71 2.18
N ARG A 229 -22.28 38.96 1.79
CA ARG A 229 -22.30 39.38 0.37
C ARG A 229 -21.27 38.64 -0.48
N LEU A 230 -20.11 38.33 0.10
CA LEU A 230 -19.08 37.55 -0.59
C LEU A 230 -19.57 36.12 -0.82
N LEU A 231 -20.14 35.48 0.19
CA LEU A 231 -20.67 34.12 0.08
C LEU A 231 -21.82 34.02 -0.92
N ASP A 232 -22.73 35.00 -0.92
CA ASP A 232 -23.81 35.09 -1.91
C ASP A 232 -23.24 35.20 -3.33
N ARG A 233 -22.23 36.05 -3.53
CA ARG A 233 -21.60 36.18 -4.84
C ARG A 233 -20.79 34.93 -5.24
N VAL A 234 -20.15 34.28 -4.29
CA VAL A 234 -19.49 32.98 -4.52
C VAL A 234 -20.52 31.92 -4.92
N HIS A 235 -21.70 31.89 -4.30
CA HIS A 235 -22.80 31.01 -4.70
C HIS A 235 -23.21 31.30 -6.14
N ASP A 236 -23.51 32.55 -6.47
CA ASP A 236 -23.91 32.94 -7.82
C ASP A 236 -22.86 32.55 -8.87
N GLU A 237 -21.58 32.85 -8.64
CA GLU A 237 -20.50 32.52 -9.58
C GLU A 237 -20.28 31.01 -9.69
N THR A 238 -20.41 30.27 -8.58
CA THR A 238 -20.32 28.81 -8.58
C THR A 238 -21.48 28.18 -9.36
N SER A 239 -22.71 28.65 -9.10
CA SER A 239 -23.92 28.20 -9.78
C SER A 239 -23.86 28.51 -11.27
N LYS A 240 -23.45 29.73 -11.66
CA LYS A 240 -23.22 30.08 -13.07
C LYS A 240 -22.17 29.19 -13.74
N ALA A 241 -21.08 28.86 -13.04
CA ALA A 241 -19.99 28.07 -13.59
C ALA A 241 -20.34 26.58 -13.75
N LEU A 242 -21.17 26.02 -12.87
CA LEU A 242 -21.41 24.57 -12.77
C LEU A 242 -22.81 24.13 -13.21
N LEU A 243 -23.86 24.91 -12.95
CA LEU A 243 -25.23 24.53 -13.33
C LEU A 243 -25.34 24.46 -14.85
N GLY A 244 -25.83 23.32 -15.33
CA GLY A 244 -25.94 22.97 -16.75
C GLY A 244 -24.60 22.81 -17.49
N ARG A 245 -23.45 22.84 -16.79
CA ARG A 245 -22.16 22.54 -17.40
C ARG A 245 -22.07 21.06 -17.80
N PHE A 246 -22.58 20.17 -16.96
CA PHE A 246 -22.58 18.74 -17.21
C PHE A 246 -23.87 18.26 -17.86
N HIS A 247 -23.80 17.16 -18.62
CA HIS A 247 -25.00 16.49 -19.12
C HIS A 247 -25.84 15.96 -17.96
N GLN A 248 -27.02 16.55 -17.77
CA GLN A 248 -28.04 16.08 -16.83
C GLN A 248 -29.02 15.23 -17.61
N TYR A 249 -29.19 13.97 -17.20
CA TYR A 249 -30.09 13.04 -17.86
C TYR A 249 -31.50 13.08 -17.27
N GLY A 250 -31.76 14.00 -16.32
CA GLY A 250 -33.07 14.24 -15.73
C GLY A 250 -33.55 13.10 -14.82
N ALA A 251 -32.66 12.18 -14.45
CA ALA A 251 -33.03 10.97 -13.72
C ALA A 251 -33.36 11.24 -12.24
N ALA A 252 -32.92 12.35 -11.66
CA ALA A 252 -33.19 12.65 -10.24
C ALA A 252 -34.64 13.13 -10.00
N ASN A 253 -35.25 13.84 -10.96
CA ASN A 253 -36.57 14.46 -10.77
C ASN A 253 -37.72 13.73 -11.48
N ASP A 254 -37.43 12.76 -12.35
CA ASP A 254 -38.45 11.90 -12.97
C ASP A 254 -38.38 10.46 -12.41
N PRO A 255 -39.35 10.05 -11.57
CA PRO A 255 -39.42 8.69 -11.01
C PRO A 255 -39.38 7.59 -12.08
N ASN A 256 -39.86 7.88 -13.29
CA ASN A 256 -39.90 6.92 -14.39
C ASN A 256 -38.54 6.73 -15.06
N VAL A 257 -37.72 7.79 -15.15
CA VAL A 257 -36.36 7.69 -15.68
C VAL A 257 -35.45 6.96 -14.68
N ALA A 258 -35.62 7.21 -13.38
CA ALA A 258 -34.92 6.49 -12.33
C ALA A 258 -35.27 4.98 -12.27
N SER A 259 -36.49 4.59 -12.62
CA SER A 259 -36.88 3.18 -12.66
C SER A 259 -36.33 2.47 -13.91
N ILE A 260 -36.32 3.15 -15.05
CA ILE A 260 -35.70 2.65 -16.29
C ILE A 260 -34.19 2.46 -16.12
N ARG A 261 -33.49 3.41 -15.48
CA ARG A 261 -32.05 3.28 -15.22
C ARG A 261 -31.74 2.08 -14.32
N ARG A 262 -32.51 1.91 -13.23
CA ARG A 262 -32.37 0.75 -12.33
C ARG A 262 -32.65 -0.58 -13.04
N MET A 263 -33.68 -0.63 -13.90
CA MET A 263 -33.90 -1.80 -14.75
C MET A 263 -32.73 -2.05 -15.71
N GLY A 264 -32.18 -1.00 -16.32
CA GLY A 264 -31.00 -1.11 -17.18
C GLY A 264 -29.78 -1.65 -16.45
N GLU A 265 -29.47 -1.12 -15.27
CA GLU A 265 -28.38 -1.60 -14.40
C GLU A 265 -28.59 -3.06 -13.98
N GLN A 266 -29.83 -3.47 -13.65
CA GLN A 266 -30.16 -4.85 -13.32
C GLN A 266 -30.01 -5.79 -14.52
N VAL A 267 -30.41 -5.36 -15.72
CA VAL A 267 -30.25 -6.14 -16.95
C VAL A 267 -28.77 -6.30 -17.29
N ILE A 268 -27.97 -5.23 -17.18
CA ILE A 268 -26.52 -5.31 -17.42
C ILE A 268 -25.87 -6.28 -16.43
N SER A 269 -26.16 -6.16 -15.14
CA SER A 269 -25.63 -7.07 -14.12
C SER A 269 -26.06 -8.52 -14.34
N ALA A 270 -27.31 -8.74 -14.78
CA ALA A 270 -27.80 -10.07 -15.13
C ALA A 270 -27.07 -10.65 -16.35
N VAL A 271 -26.78 -9.83 -17.37
CA VAL A 271 -26.02 -10.24 -18.57
C VAL A 271 -24.56 -10.56 -18.21
N ASP A 272 -23.91 -9.78 -17.35
CA ASP A 272 -22.57 -10.08 -16.86
C ASP A 272 -22.53 -11.40 -16.07
N HIS A 273 -23.51 -11.63 -15.21
CA HIS A 273 -23.64 -12.90 -14.49
C HIS A 273 -23.89 -14.08 -15.43
N LEU A 274 -24.76 -13.90 -16.43
CA LEU A 274 -25.06 -14.92 -17.43
C LEU A 274 -23.83 -15.26 -18.27
N THR A 275 -23.10 -14.26 -18.75
CA THR A 275 -21.89 -14.47 -19.55
C THR A 275 -20.78 -15.14 -18.75
N ALA A 276 -20.61 -14.78 -17.47
CA ALA A 276 -19.69 -15.46 -16.57
C ALA A 276 -20.10 -16.93 -16.32
N GLN A 277 -21.39 -17.20 -16.09
CA GLN A 277 -21.90 -18.58 -15.97
C GLN A 277 -21.75 -19.37 -17.27
N GLN A 278 -21.97 -18.74 -18.42
CA GLN A 278 -21.84 -19.37 -19.72
C GLN A 278 -20.39 -19.77 -19.97
N ALA A 279 -19.42 -18.87 -19.71
CA ALA A 279 -17.99 -19.17 -19.81
C ALA A 279 -17.56 -20.34 -18.92
N GLU A 280 -18.05 -20.39 -17.69
CA GLU A 280 -17.77 -21.50 -16.76
C GLU A 280 -18.39 -22.82 -17.23
N THR A 281 -19.61 -22.79 -17.76
CA THR A 281 -20.27 -23.98 -18.33
C THR A 281 -19.52 -24.49 -19.56
N TRP A 282 -19.05 -23.60 -20.42
CA TRP A 282 -18.19 -23.94 -21.55
C TRP A 282 -16.88 -24.57 -21.11
N ARG A 283 -16.23 -24.02 -20.08
CA ARG A 283 -15.00 -24.58 -19.49
C ARG A 283 -15.20 -26.01 -19.01
N MET A 284 -16.25 -26.26 -18.21
CA MET A 284 -16.59 -27.60 -17.74
C MET A 284 -16.91 -28.57 -18.88
N ALA A 285 -17.62 -28.12 -19.92
CA ALA A 285 -17.95 -28.96 -21.07
C ALA A 285 -16.71 -29.33 -21.89
N ILE A 286 -15.77 -28.40 -22.08
CA ILE A 286 -14.50 -28.64 -22.77
C ILE A 286 -13.64 -29.63 -21.98
N ASP A 287 -13.49 -29.42 -20.68
CA ASP A 287 -12.70 -30.32 -19.81
C ASP A 287 -13.29 -31.75 -19.79
N ALA A 288 -14.62 -31.87 -19.69
CA ALA A 288 -15.30 -33.17 -19.75
C ALA A 288 -15.13 -33.85 -21.12
N THR A 289 -15.14 -33.07 -22.21
CA THR A 289 -14.94 -33.59 -23.57
C THR A 289 -13.49 -34.03 -23.77
N GLN A 290 -12.52 -33.27 -23.25
CA GLN A 290 -11.10 -33.62 -23.30
C GLN A 290 -10.79 -34.88 -22.50
N SER A 291 -11.34 -35.01 -21.29
CA SER A 291 -11.20 -36.22 -20.47
C SER A 291 -11.79 -37.44 -21.19
N ARG A 292 -13.03 -37.32 -21.71
CA ARG A 292 -13.66 -38.41 -22.48
C ARG A 292 -12.84 -38.77 -23.71
N TRP A 293 -12.34 -37.81 -24.47
CA TRP A 293 -11.52 -38.06 -25.65
C TRP A 293 -10.24 -38.82 -25.29
N SER A 294 -9.57 -38.41 -24.21
CA SER A 294 -8.38 -39.09 -23.69
C SER A 294 -8.69 -40.54 -23.29
N ASP A 295 -9.77 -40.78 -22.56
CA ASP A 295 -10.19 -42.13 -22.15
C ASP A 295 -10.56 -43.01 -23.34
N THR A 296 -11.24 -42.44 -24.34
CA THR A 296 -11.62 -43.16 -25.55
C THR A 296 -10.40 -43.51 -26.40
N MET A 297 -9.42 -42.60 -26.49
CA MET A 297 -8.15 -42.85 -27.19
C MET A 297 -7.28 -43.88 -26.46
N ALA A 298 -7.25 -43.86 -25.13
CA ALA A 298 -6.58 -44.88 -24.34
C ALA A 298 -7.23 -46.27 -24.54
N ALA A 299 -8.56 -46.35 -24.50
CA ALA A 299 -9.30 -47.58 -24.75
C ALA A 299 -9.11 -48.08 -26.20
N ALA A 300 -9.11 -47.20 -27.20
CA ALA A 300 -8.82 -47.55 -28.59
C ALA A 300 -7.36 -48.04 -28.76
N GLY A 301 -6.41 -47.43 -28.05
CA GLY A 301 -5.02 -47.86 -27.99
C GLY A 301 -4.86 -49.26 -27.40
N GLU A 302 -5.52 -49.55 -26.27
CA GLU A 302 -5.54 -50.90 -25.68
C GLU A 302 -6.19 -51.93 -26.61
N LEU A 303 -7.31 -51.60 -27.24
CA LEU A 303 -7.98 -52.49 -28.20
C LEU A 303 -7.08 -52.80 -29.39
N MET A 304 -6.36 -51.80 -29.92
CA MET A 304 -5.44 -51.96 -31.04
C MET A 304 -4.21 -52.79 -30.65
N VAL A 305 -3.63 -52.55 -29.47
CA VAL A 305 -2.52 -53.37 -28.96
C VAL A 305 -2.97 -54.81 -28.74
N ASN A 306 -4.15 -55.03 -28.16
CA ASN A 306 -4.67 -56.36 -27.91
C ASN A 306 -5.01 -57.12 -29.20
N THR A 307 -5.61 -56.45 -30.19
CA THR A 307 -5.91 -57.06 -31.51
C THR A 307 -4.64 -57.32 -32.32
N LEU A 308 -3.65 -56.42 -32.30
CA LEU A 308 -2.35 -56.67 -32.92
C LEU A 308 -1.60 -57.83 -32.24
N ARG A 309 -1.64 -57.90 -30.90
CA ARG A 309 -1.02 -59.00 -30.15
C ARG A 309 -1.70 -60.34 -30.46
N GLN A 310 -3.03 -60.38 -30.50
CA GLN A 310 -3.78 -61.59 -30.87
C GLN A 310 -3.54 -62.00 -32.33
N GLY A 311 -3.58 -61.03 -33.25
CA GLY A 311 -3.36 -61.27 -34.67
C GLY A 311 -1.94 -61.77 -34.97
N LEU A 312 -0.92 -61.23 -34.31
CA LEU A 312 0.47 -61.65 -34.49
C LEU A 312 0.74 -63.03 -33.86
N THR A 313 0.13 -63.31 -32.70
CA THR A 313 0.27 -64.62 -32.02
C THR A 313 -0.42 -65.74 -32.82
N GLU A 314 -1.61 -65.47 -33.36
CA GLU A 314 -2.35 -66.45 -34.16
C GLU A 314 -1.71 -66.68 -35.54
N ASN A 315 -1.16 -65.62 -36.16
CA ASN A 315 -0.44 -65.75 -37.43
C ASN A 315 0.87 -66.53 -37.27
N LEU A 316 1.65 -66.31 -36.19
CA LEU A 316 2.84 -67.10 -35.90
C LEU A 316 2.52 -68.58 -35.59
N ARG A 317 1.37 -68.85 -34.96
CA ARG A 317 0.88 -70.22 -34.71
C ARG A 317 0.49 -70.93 -36.01
N LEU A 318 -0.29 -70.27 -36.87
CA LEU A 318 -0.70 -70.79 -38.19
C LEU A 318 0.49 -70.93 -39.17
N HIS A 319 1.48 -70.06 -39.09
CA HIS A 319 2.70 -70.13 -39.89
C HIS A 319 3.62 -71.28 -39.44
N GLY A 320 3.68 -71.58 -38.13
CA GLY A 320 4.40 -72.74 -37.58
C GLY A 320 3.78 -74.09 -37.97
N GLU A 321 2.44 -74.18 -37.96
CA GLU A 321 1.72 -75.37 -38.44
C GLU A 321 1.86 -75.54 -39.98
N GLY A 322 1.88 -74.43 -40.74
CA GLY A 322 2.03 -74.45 -42.19
C GLY A 322 3.43 -74.79 -42.72
N ILE A 323 4.50 -74.41 -42.02
CA ILE A 323 5.88 -74.78 -42.39
C ILE A 323 6.11 -76.28 -42.21
N THR A 324 5.57 -76.87 -41.14
CA THR A 324 5.74 -78.29 -40.84
C THR A 324 5.05 -79.18 -41.88
N SER A 325 3.83 -78.82 -42.30
CA SER A 325 3.09 -79.54 -43.36
C SER A 325 3.70 -79.38 -44.76
N LYS A 326 4.25 -78.20 -45.10
CA LYS A 326 4.91 -77.98 -46.40
C LYS A 326 6.26 -78.68 -46.52
N ILE A 327 7.00 -78.84 -45.42
CA ILE A 327 8.27 -79.58 -45.40
C ILE A 327 8.02 -81.08 -45.63
N GLU A 328 6.96 -81.67 -45.07
CA GLU A 328 6.57 -83.06 -45.33
C GLU A 328 6.12 -83.29 -46.79
N GLN A 329 5.40 -82.34 -47.39
CA GLN A 329 5.01 -82.40 -48.81
C GLN A 329 6.19 -82.23 -49.77
N GLN A 330 7.15 -81.35 -49.47
CA GLN A 330 8.35 -81.18 -50.29
C GLN A 330 9.31 -82.36 -50.19
N LEU A 331 9.45 -83.00 -49.03
CA LEU A 331 10.25 -84.24 -48.88
C LEU A 331 9.64 -85.41 -49.68
N ALA A 332 8.31 -85.51 -49.77
CA ALA A 332 7.63 -86.49 -50.62
C ALA A 332 7.82 -86.22 -52.13
N GLN A 333 7.78 -84.95 -52.55
CA GLN A 333 8.05 -84.56 -53.95
C GLN A 333 9.52 -84.75 -54.35
N ILE A 334 10.46 -84.45 -53.46
CA ILE A 334 11.90 -84.70 -53.68
C ILE A 334 12.17 -86.20 -53.71
N GLY A 335 11.55 -87.00 -52.85
CA GLY A 335 11.66 -88.47 -52.88
C GLY A 335 11.17 -89.08 -54.19
N GLN A 336 10.06 -88.59 -54.74
CA GLN A 336 9.53 -89.04 -56.03
C GLN A 336 10.44 -88.60 -57.20
N SER A 337 10.90 -87.35 -57.20
CA SER A 337 11.83 -86.84 -58.22
C SER A 337 13.19 -87.53 -58.20
N VAL A 338 13.70 -87.91 -57.02
CA VAL A 338 14.94 -88.68 -56.86
C VAL A 338 14.73 -90.12 -57.33
N SER A 339 13.60 -90.76 -57.03
CA SER A 339 13.23 -92.08 -57.54
C SER A 339 13.18 -92.12 -59.08
N ASP A 340 12.53 -91.13 -59.70
CA ASP A 340 12.42 -91.01 -61.16
C ASP A 340 13.77 -90.69 -61.81
N GLN A 341 14.61 -89.86 -61.16
CA GLN A 341 15.99 -89.62 -61.60
C GLN A 341 16.87 -90.85 -61.44
N THR A 342 16.74 -91.65 -60.37
CA THR A 342 17.51 -92.90 -60.22
C THR A 342 17.13 -93.93 -61.27
N ALA A 343 15.86 -94.06 -61.66
CA ALA A 343 15.45 -94.97 -62.74
C ALA A 343 15.94 -94.51 -64.14
N ALA A 344 15.92 -93.20 -64.39
CA ALA A 344 16.48 -92.62 -65.61
C ALA A 344 18.01 -92.73 -65.67
N ILE A 345 18.70 -92.52 -64.54
CA ILE A 345 20.13 -92.73 -64.40
C ILE A 345 20.47 -94.21 -64.59
N ASP A 346 19.72 -95.14 -64.00
CA ASP A 346 19.99 -96.58 -64.10
C ASP A 346 19.84 -97.11 -65.54
N THR A 347 18.84 -96.59 -66.26
CA THR A 347 18.65 -96.87 -67.70
C THR A 347 19.76 -96.25 -68.54
N ALA A 348 20.16 -95.00 -68.24
CA ALA A 348 21.25 -94.31 -68.91
C ALA A 348 22.61 -94.97 -68.62
N THR A 349 22.87 -95.43 -67.40
CA THR A 349 24.09 -96.17 -67.04
C THR A 349 24.12 -97.54 -67.70
N ARG A 350 22.99 -98.23 -67.86
CA ARG A 350 22.94 -99.52 -68.58
C ARG A 350 23.30 -99.37 -70.07
N VAL A 351 22.75 -98.36 -70.74
CA VAL A 351 23.08 -98.01 -72.15
C VAL A 351 24.53 -97.52 -72.27
N ARG A 352 25.03 -96.79 -71.27
CA ARG A 352 26.40 -96.26 -71.26
C ARG A 352 27.44 -97.34 -70.92
N ILE A 353 27.10 -98.34 -70.10
CA ILE A 353 27.89 -99.54 -69.87
C ILE A 353 27.96 -100.36 -71.17
N GLU A 354 26.85 -100.57 -71.88
CA GLU A 354 26.85 -101.28 -73.17
C GLU A 354 27.70 -100.57 -74.23
N LYS A 355 27.64 -99.23 -74.31
CA LYS A 355 28.55 -98.42 -75.15
C LYS A 355 30.00 -98.42 -74.67
N LEU A 356 30.25 -98.45 -73.36
CA LEU A 356 31.60 -98.49 -72.79
C LEU A 356 32.26 -99.84 -73.03
N THR A 357 31.54 -100.96 -72.99
CA THR A 357 32.06 -102.29 -73.33
C THR A 357 32.44 -102.39 -74.82
N ASP A 358 31.64 -101.76 -75.70
CA ASP A 358 31.93 -101.69 -77.14
C ASP A 358 33.17 -100.80 -77.41
N ILE A 359 33.26 -99.65 -76.72
CA ILE A 359 34.44 -98.78 -76.75
C ILE A 359 35.67 -99.45 -76.15
N GLU A 360 35.56 -100.20 -75.04
CA GLU A 360 36.66 -100.91 -74.39
C GLU A 360 37.26 -101.98 -75.31
N SER A 361 36.44 -102.69 -76.09
CA SER A 361 36.93 -103.61 -77.12
C SER A 361 37.72 -102.87 -78.22
N GLN A 362 37.25 -101.69 -78.64
CA GLN A 362 37.92 -100.85 -79.64
C GLN A 362 39.16 -100.13 -79.07
N HIS A 363 39.17 -99.80 -77.78
CA HIS A 363 40.26 -99.10 -77.11
C HIS A 363 41.39 -100.04 -76.74
N THR A 364 41.10 -101.29 -76.38
CA THR A 364 42.11 -102.34 -76.21
C THR A 364 42.83 -102.62 -77.54
N ALA A 365 42.12 -102.62 -78.68
CA ALA A 365 42.74 -102.72 -79.99
C ALA A 365 43.59 -101.48 -80.39
N ARG A 366 43.25 -100.28 -79.90
CA ARG A 366 44.00 -99.03 -80.15
C ARG A 366 45.17 -98.80 -79.19
N LEU A 367 45.07 -99.23 -77.93
CA LEU A 367 46.13 -99.10 -76.92
C LEU A 367 47.34 -99.98 -77.26
N THR A 368 47.15 -101.20 -77.77
CA THR A 368 48.25 -102.05 -78.25
C THR A 368 48.99 -101.42 -79.44
N ALA A 369 48.33 -100.56 -80.22
CA ALA A 369 48.94 -99.82 -81.32
C ALA A 369 49.59 -98.48 -80.87
N ALA A 370 49.02 -97.80 -79.88
CA ALA A 370 49.50 -96.51 -79.36
C ALA A 370 50.65 -96.64 -78.34
N ASP A 371 50.72 -97.72 -77.57
CA ASP A 371 51.80 -97.99 -76.61
C ASP A 371 53.16 -98.12 -77.33
N LYS A 372 53.15 -98.64 -78.57
CA LYS A 372 54.31 -98.69 -79.47
C LYS A 372 54.74 -97.30 -79.99
N GLN A 373 53.89 -96.27 -79.90
CA GLN A 373 54.13 -94.92 -80.41
C GLN A 373 54.47 -93.91 -79.30
N HIS A 374 54.03 -94.15 -78.06
CA HIS A 374 54.24 -93.24 -76.93
C HIS A 374 55.61 -93.39 -76.26
N THR A 375 56.25 -94.57 -76.35
CA THR A 375 57.63 -94.79 -75.88
C THR A 375 58.63 -93.90 -76.61
N ASP A 376 58.40 -93.62 -77.90
CA ASP A 376 59.27 -92.79 -78.73
C ASP A 376 59.15 -91.28 -78.42
N ARG A 377 58.04 -90.80 -77.82
CA ARG A 377 57.81 -89.35 -77.55
C ARG A 377 58.22 -88.87 -76.16
N LEU A 378 58.28 -89.76 -75.15
CA LEU A 378 58.63 -89.38 -73.77
C LEU A 378 60.11 -89.00 -73.60
N ALA A 379 61.00 -89.49 -74.47
CA ALA A 379 62.42 -89.13 -74.44
C ALA A 379 62.69 -87.65 -74.78
N GLU A 380 61.78 -86.97 -75.50
CA GLU A 380 62.02 -85.64 -76.08
C GLU A 380 61.46 -84.48 -75.21
N GLY A 381 60.55 -84.77 -74.27
CA GLY A 381 59.82 -83.76 -73.48
C GLY A 381 60.46 -83.36 -72.14
N ALA A 382 61.30 -84.21 -71.55
CA ALA A 382 61.89 -83.98 -70.23
C ALA A 382 62.86 -82.77 -70.18
N ASP A 383 63.48 -82.41 -71.31
CA ASP A 383 64.44 -81.30 -71.40
C ASP A 383 63.82 -79.89 -71.28
N ARG A 384 62.50 -79.73 -71.50
CA ARG A 384 61.87 -78.39 -71.58
C ARG A 384 61.32 -77.85 -70.26
N LEU A 385 61.04 -78.69 -69.25
CA LEU A 385 60.34 -78.28 -68.03
C LEU A 385 61.22 -77.56 -66.98
N LEU A 386 62.55 -77.70 -67.04
CA LEU A 386 63.45 -77.04 -66.08
C LEU A 386 63.59 -75.52 -66.29
N GLY A 387 63.20 -74.99 -67.47
CA GLY A 387 63.36 -73.57 -67.80
C GLY A 387 62.37 -72.62 -67.11
N ASN A 388 61.13 -73.05 -66.88
CA ASN A 388 60.03 -72.14 -66.52
C ASN A 388 59.92 -71.87 -65.01
N LEU A 389 60.57 -72.66 -64.16
CA LEU A 389 60.56 -72.51 -62.69
C LEU A 389 61.27 -71.24 -62.19
N ARG A 390 62.06 -70.58 -63.03
CA ARG A 390 62.86 -69.40 -62.68
C ARG A 390 62.09 -68.08 -62.71
N GLU A 391 61.02 -68.01 -63.49
CA GLU A 391 60.33 -66.74 -63.83
C GLU A 391 59.23 -66.34 -62.84
N GLY A 392 58.73 -67.29 -62.03
CA GLY A 392 57.61 -67.06 -61.09
C GLY A 392 57.99 -66.40 -59.76
N LEU A 393 59.26 -66.47 -59.35
CA LEU A 393 59.71 -65.91 -58.06
C LEU A 393 59.83 -64.37 -58.07
N GLU A 394 59.92 -63.73 -59.25
CA GLU A 394 60.08 -62.26 -59.35
C GLU A 394 58.74 -61.49 -59.24
N ARG A 395 57.60 -62.07 -59.67
CA ARG A 395 56.29 -61.39 -59.66
C ARG A 395 55.60 -61.29 -58.29
N MET A 396 56.01 -62.09 -57.32
CA MET A 396 55.36 -62.13 -56.00
C MET A 396 55.85 -61.02 -55.05
N ALA A 397 56.98 -60.36 -55.36
CA ALA A 397 57.55 -59.28 -54.56
C ALA A 397 56.92 -57.90 -54.84
N GLU A 398 56.38 -57.65 -56.04
CA GLU A 398 55.83 -56.33 -56.42
C GLU A 398 54.42 -56.07 -55.85
N LEU A 399 53.54 -57.07 -55.76
CA LEU A 399 52.14 -56.88 -55.36
C LEU A 399 51.92 -56.69 -53.84
N LEU A 400 52.93 -56.98 -53.01
CA LEU A 400 52.86 -56.78 -51.54
C LEU A 400 53.17 -55.35 -51.10
N VAL A 401 53.90 -54.58 -51.91
CA VAL A 401 54.26 -53.17 -51.61
C VAL A 401 53.09 -52.23 -51.89
N GLU A 402 52.32 -52.50 -52.94
CA GLU A 402 51.21 -51.64 -53.39
C GLU A 402 49.96 -51.70 -52.48
N ALA A 403 49.76 -52.81 -51.75
CA ALA A 403 48.66 -52.98 -50.80
C ALA A 403 48.88 -52.29 -49.44
N LEU A 404 50.15 -52.11 -49.01
CA LEU A 404 50.49 -51.48 -47.72
C LEU A 404 50.48 -49.94 -47.78
N GLN A 405 50.72 -49.36 -48.96
CA GLN A 405 50.81 -47.90 -49.13
C GLN A 405 49.42 -47.23 -49.18
N ARG A 406 48.42 -47.92 -49.74
CA ARG A 406 47.04 -47.41 -49.88
C ARG A 406 46.21 -47.51 -48.60
N HIS A 407 46.63 -48.33 -47.64
CA HIS A 407 45.98 -48.45 -46.33
C HIS A 407 46.53 -47.41 -45.32
N GLY A 408 47.72 -46.86 -45.55
CA GLY A 408 48.34 -45.82 -44.71
C GLY A 408 47.79 -44.41 -44.93
N GLU A 409 47.40 -44.05 -46.15
CA GLU A 409 46.84 -42.72 -46.49
C GLU A 409 45.42 -42.54 -45.92
N VAL A 410 44.60 -43.58 -45.92
CA VAL A 410 43.22 -43.54 -45.39
C VAL A 410 43.19 -43.53 -43.85
N LEU A 411 44.21 -44.05 -43.18
CA LEU A 411 44.33 -43.97 -41.71
C LEU A 411 44.81 -42.60 -41.23
N THR A 412 45.68 -41.92 -42.00
CA THR A 412 46.20 -40.59 -41.64
C THR A 412 45.17 -39.47 -41.84
N GLU A 413 44.28 -39.61 -42.82
CA GLU A 413 43.13 -38.70 -43.02
C GLU A 413 42.10 -38.82 -41.88
N ALA A 414 41.82 -40.04 -41.41
CA ALA A 414 40.93 -40.30 -40.29
C ALA A 414 41.49 -39.86 -38.92
N GLU A 415 42.81 -39.97 -38.69
CA GLU A 415 43.45 -39.41 -37.48
C GLU A 415 43.48 -37.87 -37.47
N GLY A 416 43.57 -37.24 -38.64
CA GLY A 416 43.52 -35.78 -38.79
C GLY A 416 42.18 -35.17 -38.42
N GLU A 417 41.07 -35.78 -38.86
CA GLU A 417 39.71 -35.36 -38.52
C GLU A 417 39.39 -35.61 -37.03
N LEU A 418 39.76 -36.78 -36.49
CA LEU A 418 39.57 -37.11 -35.07
C LEU A 418 40.40 -36.19 -34.14
N ALA A 419 41.62 -35.79 -34.51
CA ALA A 419 42.40 -34.82 -33.73
C ALA A 419 41.84 -33.39 -33.81
N SER A 420 41.12 -33.03 -34.88
CA SER A 420 40.45 -31.73 -35.01
C SER A 420 39.16 -31.68 -34.17
N GLU A 421 38.36 -32.75 -34.21
CA GLU A 421 37.11 -32.88 -33.47
C GLU A 421 37.39 -32.97 -31.96
N ASN A 422 38.45 -33.69 -31.55
CA ASN A 422 38.82 -33.81 -30.14
C ASN A 422 39.42 -32.50 -29.58
N ARG A 423 40.14 -31.69 -30.38
CA ARG A 423 40.54 -30.31 -30.00
C ARG A 423 39.34 -29.36 -29.89
N ARG A 424 38.33 -29.52 -30.74
CA ARG A 424 37.07 -28.75 -30.68
C ARG A 424 36.26 -29.11 -29.44
N HIS A 425 36.10 -30.40 -29.14
CA HIS A 425 35.43 -30.87 -27.93
C HIS A 425 36.19 -30.54 -26.64
N LEU A 426 37.53 -30.56 -26.62
CA LEU A 426 38.29 -30.08 -25.46
C LEU A 426 38.16 -28.56 -25.27
N SER A 427 38.16 -27.77 -26.35
CA SER A 427 37.96 -26.32 -26.29
C SER A 427 36.54 -25.92 -25.87
N GLU A 428 35.51 -26.67 -26.28
CA GLU A 428 34.12 -26.44 -25.89
C GLU A 428 33.88 -26.89 -24.43
N VAL A 429 34.56 -27.94 -23.96
CA VAL A 429 34.53 -28.37 -22.56
C VAL A 429 35.36 -27.43 -21.68
N GLU A 430 36.52 -26.93 -22.10
CA GLU A 430 37.28 -25.90 -21.38
C GLU A 430 36.55 -24.55 -21.35
N ALA A 431 35.83 -24.18 -22.42
CA ALA A 431 34.98 -23.00 -22.45
C ALA A 431 33.75 -23.15 -21.54
N ALA A 432 33.07 -24.29 -21.56
CA ALA A 432 31.91 -24.54 -20.71
C ALA A 432 32.29 -24.74 -19.24
N LEU A 433 33.42 -25.40 -18.95
CA LEU A 433 33.96 -25.56 -17.59
C LEU A 433 34.60 -24.25 -17.10
N GLY A 434 35.19 -23.45 -17.97
CA GLY A 434 35.69 -22.10 -17.71
C GLY A 434 34.55 -21.11 -17.46
N GLU A 435 33.46 -21.16 -18.21
CA GLU A 435 32.27 -20.34 -18.01
C GLU A 435 31.54 -20.73 -16.72
N SER A 436 31.40 -22.03 -16.43
CA SER A 436 30.81 -22.50 -15.18
C SER A 436 31.73 -22.35 -13.96
N MET A 437 33.06 -22.43 -14.11
CA MET A 437 34.02 -22.04 -13.05
C MET A 437 34.11 -20.53 -12.88
N VAL A 438 33.99 -19.71 -13.92
CA VAL A 438 33.93 -18.24 -13.80
C VAL A 438 32.60 -17.82 -13.19
N VAL A 439 31.49 -18.49 -13.49
CA VAL A 439 30.20 -18.24 -12.83
C VAL A 439 30.22 -18.77 -11.38
N ALA A 440 30.86 -19.90 -11.11
CA ALA A 440 31.04 -20.41 -9.74
C ALA A 440 32.03 -19.56 -8.94
N ALA A 441 33.13 -19.10 -9.55
CA ALA A 441 34.13 -18.22 -8.96
C ALA A 441 33.62 -16.78 -8.84
N ASP A 442 32.81 -16.25 -9.75
CA ASP A 442 32.10 -14.96 -9.60
C ASP A 442 31.02 -15.06 -8.52
N ARG A 443 30.35 -16.22 -8.39
CA ARG A 443 29.41 -16.47 -7.29
C ARG A 443 30.12 -16.64 -5.95
N GLN A 444 31.26 -17.32 -5.92
CA GLN A 444 32.07 -17.54 -4.74
C GLN A 444 32.88 -16.28 -4.37
N GLU A 445 33.32 -15.48 -5.33
CA GLU A 445 33.92 -14.15 -5.14
C GLU A 445 32.85 -13.11 -4.77
N LYS A 446 31.61 -13.19 -5.28
CA LYS A 446 30.49 -12.39 -4.74
C LYS A 446 30.17 -12.78 -3.31
N LEU A 447 30.11 -14.08 -2.98
CA LEU A 447 29.87 -14.55 -1.62
C LEU A 447 31.04 -14.23 -0.68
N ILE A 448 32.29 -14.29 -1.15
CA ILE A 448 33.50 -13.92 -0.40
C ILE A 448 33.62 -12.40 -0.29
N ARG A 449 33.35 -11.60 -1.32
CA ARG A 449 33.27 -10.12 -1.23
C ARG A 449 32.07 -9.63 -0.42
N GLN A 450 30.98 -10.40 -0.37
CA GLN A 450 29.81 -10.12 0.46
C GLN A 450 30.08 -10.52 1.90
N SER A 451 30.82 -11.62 2.12
CA SER A 451 31.32 -12.03 3.43
C SER A 451 32.43 -11.11 3.93
N GLU A 452 33.34 -10.64 3.09
CA GLU A 452 34.38 -9.64 3.40
C GLU A 452 33.76 -8.25 3.59
N ARG A 453 32.70 -7.89 2.86
CA ARG A 453 31.89 -6.70 3.15
C ARG A 453 31.17 -6.83 4.47
N LEU A 454 30.51 -7.96 4.76
CA LEU A 454 29.88 -8.20 6.06
C LEU A 454 30.89 -8.26 7.20
N LEU A 455 32.08 -8.80 6.95
CA LEU A 455 33.18 -8.80 7.92
C LEU A 455 33.80 -7.41 8.07
N LYS A 456 33.77 -6.57 7.04
CA LYS A 456 34.17 -5.16 7.07
C LYS A 456 33.12 -4.26 7.72
N ASP A 457 31.82 -4.52 7.53
CA ASP A 457 30.68 -3.92 8.24
C ASP A 457 30.67 -4.37 9.71
N MET A 458 31.08 -5.60 9.97
CA MET A 458 31.30 -6.12 11.32
C MET A 458 32.62 -5.60 11.91
N GLN A 459 33.58 -5.17 11.10
CA GLN A 459 34.80 -4.46 11.51
C GLN A 459 34.57 -2.93 11.61
N GLU A 460 33.42 -2.44 11.13
CA GLU A 460 32.65 -1.26 11.54
C GLU A 460 31.93 -1.46 12.91
N SER A 461 32.24 -2.57 13.58
CA SER A 461 32.78 -2.44 14.94
C SER A 461 33.67 -1.21 15.08
N LEU A 462 34.19 -1.02 16.28
CA LEU A 462 35.42 -0.26 16.38
C LEU A 462 35.31 1.23 16.00
N VAL A 463 34.15 1.68 15.56
CA VAL A 463 33.73 3.06 15.60
C VAL A 463 32.43 3.09 16.39
N ALA A 464 32.37 2.39 17.52
CA ALA A 464 33.08 2.88 18.71
C ALA A 464 32.85 4.37 19.02
N ALA A 465 31.81 4.97 18.51
CA ALA A 465 31.42 6.32 18.87
C ALA A 465 30.17 6.26 19.73
N ALA A 466 29.13 5.52 19.30
CA ALA A 466 27.85 5.55 19.98
C ALA A 466 27.84 4.78 21.31
N GLY A 467 28.59 3.68 21.39
CA GLY A 467 28.83 2.97 22.64
C GLY A 467 29.54 3.81 23.71
N ALA A 468 30.17 4.94 23.37
CA ALA A 468 30.93 5.75 24.32
C ALA A 468 30.22 7.04 24.76
N THR A 469 29.36 7.65 23.94
CA THR A 469 28.72 8.95 24.26
C THR A 469 27.42 8.84 25.05
N VAL A 470 26.59 7.83 24.79
CA VAL A 470 25.30 7.71 25.49
C VAL A 470 25.51 7.29 26.96
N GLN A 471 26.43 6.36 27.21
CA GLN A 471 26.78 5.97 28.58
C GLN A 471 27.44 7.10 29.38
N HIS A 472 28.14 8.04 28.73
CA HIS A 472 28.79 9.17 29.41
C HIS A 472 27.81 10.32 29.75
N GLN A 473 26.69 10.45 29.04
CA GLN A 473 25.69 11.50 29.26
C GLN A 473 24.71 11.16 30.39
N GLU A 474 24.27 9.90 30.50
CA GLU A 474 23.37 9.46 31.57
C GLU A 474 24.05 9.46 32.96
N GLN A 475 25.37 9.23 33.00
CA GLN A 475 26.13 9.16 34.24
C GLN A 475 26.47 10.54 34.82
N LEU A 476 26.65 11.57 33.98
CA LEU A 476 26.86 12.97 34.41
C LEU A 476 25.58 13.62 34.95
N VAL A 477 24.40 13.26 34.44
CA VAL A 477 23.11 13.73 34.97
C VAL A 477 22.84 13.15 36.35
N LYS A 478 23.13 11.85 36.56
CA LYS A 478 23.01 11.22 37.90
C LYS A 478 24.05 11.70 38.91
N GLN A 479 25.28 12.00 38.49
CA GLN A 479 26.29 12.56 39.40
C GLN A 479 26.03 14.03 39.78
N GLY A 480 25.36 14.80 38.91
CA GLY A 480 24.84 16.14 39.25
C GLY A 480 23.71 16.11 40.28
N GLU A 481 22.86 15.08 40.25
CA GLU A 481 21.77 14.88 41.23
C GLU A 481 22.27 14.49 42.63
N VAL A 482 23.35 13.69 42.68
CA VAL A 482 23.99 13.24 43.93
C VAL A 482 24.80 14.36 44.61
N LEU A 483 25.42 15.25 43.86
CA LEU A 483 26.16 16.40 44.42
C LEU A 483 25.26 17.56 44.88
N LEU A 484 24.04 17.68 44.33
CA LEU A 484 23.10 18.74 44.73
C LEU A 484 22.31 18.42 46.02
N ARG A 485 22.01 17.16 46.33
CA ARG A 485 21.34 16.78 47.60
C ARG A 485 22.27 16.35 48.73
N VAL A 486 23.52 16.02 48.43
CA VAL A 486 24.58 15.96 49.45
C VAL A 486 24.97 17.38 49.94
N VAL A 487 24.58 18.43 49.21
CA VAL A 487 24.76 19.85 49.60
C VAL A 487 23.45 20.51 50.10
N GLU A 488 22.31 19.84 49.94
CA GLU A 488 21.14 20.02 50.80
C GLU A 488 21.28 19.09 52.03
N SER A 489 22.42 19.20 52.73
CA SER A 489 22.43 19.94 53.98
C SER A 489 21.32 19.42 54.92
N THR A 490 21.52 18.24 55.50
CA THR A 490 22.37 18.13 56.70
C THR A 490 21.93 19.17 57.75
N GLY A 491 20.76 18.95 58.32
CA GLY A 491 20.26 19.67 59.48
C GLY A 491 19.02 18.99 60.03
N GLN A 492 19.18 18.23 61.12
CA GLN A 492 18.12 17.71 62.01
C GLN A 492 17.62 16.27 61.76
N VAL A 493 18.59 15.37 61.86
CA VAL A 493 18.43 14.05 62.49
C VAL A 493 17.96 14.24 63.95
N ARG A 494 17.14 13.30 64.45
CA ARG A 494 17.25 12.74 65.81
C ARG A 494 16.56 13.37 67.03
N GLN A 495 15.73 14.42 66.94
CA GLN A 495 15.19 15.05 68.17
C GLN A 495 13.66 15.13 68.34
N LEU A 496 12.86 14.56 67.44
CA LEU A 496 11.40 14.46 67.64
C LEU A 496 10.85 13.02 67.66
N GLU A 497 11.67 12.04 67.32
CA GLU A 497 11.37 10.60 67.47
C GLU A 497 11.27 10.15 68.95
N GLU A 498 11.83 10.88 69.91
CA GLU A 498 11.81 10.51 71.33
C GLU A 498 10.67 11.15 72.16
N SER A 499 9.87 12.06 71.58
CA SER A 499 8.88 12.84 72.32
C SER A 499 7.41 12.49 72.03
N LEU A 500 7.09 11.85 70.89
CA LEU A 500 5.71 11.46 70.57
C LEU A 500 5.35 10.03 71.04
N ASN A 501 6.33 9.12 71.05
CA ASN A 501 6.18 7.74 71.55
C ASN A 501 5.93 7.66 73.07
N ARG A 502 6.16 8.77 73.80
CA ARG A 502 5.83 8.92 75.23
C ARG A 502 4.40 9.39 75.51
N ASN A 503 3.67 9.92 74.51
CA ASN A 503 2.33 10.48 74.72
C ASN A 503 1.18 9.53 74.33
N LEU A 504 1.44 8.44 73.59
CA LEU A 504 0.42 7.44 73.24
C LEU A 504 0.47 6.17 74.11
N ALA A 505 1.45 6.06 75.01
CA ALA A 505 1.44 5.11 76.13
C ALA A 505 0.53 5.55 77.30
N THR A 506 -0.10 6.73 77.18
CA THR A 506 -1.03 7.35 78.14
C THR A 506 -2.48 7.30 77.63
N LEU A 507 -2.88 6.19 76.99
CA LEU A 507 -4.28 5.91 76.62
C LEU A 507 -4.60 4.41 76.76
N GLY A 508 -4.09 3.82 77.84
CA GLY A 508 -4.55 2.55 78.40
C GLY A 508 -5.06 2.75 79.82
N ARG A 509 -6.24 2.17 80.10
CA ARG A 509 -7.07 2.17 81.33
C ARG A 509 -8.31 3.07 81.13
N THR A 510 -9.56 2.58 81.19
CA THR A 510 -10.11 1.44 81.94
C THR A 510 -11.56 1.15 81.52
N HIS A 511 -11.88 -0.15 81.34
CA HIS A 511 -13.10 -0.88 81.79
C HIS A 511 -14.52 -0.36 81.48
N ASN A 512 -15.31 -1.11 80.70
CA ASN A 512 -16.26 -2.20 81.08
C ASN A 512 -17.62 -1.66 81.59
N PHE A 513 -18.70 -1.81 80.79
CA PHE A 513 -19.72 -2.89 80.79
C PHE A 513 -20.93 -2.54 81.69
N GLU A 514 -22.14 -2.87 81.21
CA GLU A 514 -23.40 -3.00 81.99
C GLU A 514 -24.11 -1.73 82.48
N GLU A 515 -24.71 -0.94 81.57
CA GLU A 515 -26.02 -0.31 81.82
C GLU A 515 -26.57 0.32 80.53
N THR A 516 -27.36 -0.41 79.75
CA THR A 516 -28.38 0.08 78.76
C THR A 516 -28.97 -1.06 77.91
N LEU A 517 -28.79 -2.32 78.32
CA LEU A 517 -29.69 -3.44 77.98
C LEU A 517 -30.70 -3.70 79.11
N MET A 518 -31.37 -2.65 79.57
CA MET A 518 -32.57 -2.72 80.40
C MET A 518 -33.49 -1.55 80.06
N SER A 519 -34.03 -1.53 78.83
CA SER A 519 -35.43 -1.15 78.58
C SER A 519 -35.75 -1.11 77.08
N LEU A 520 -35.39 -2.18 76.37
CA LEU A 520 -36.19 -2.62 75.22
C LEU A 520 -37.45 -3.32 75.78
N SER A 521 -38.34 -2.58 76.44
CA SER A 521 -39.60 -3.18 76.94
C SER A 521 -40.73 -2.17 77.27
N ALA A 522 -40.71 -0.95 76.71
CA ALA A 522 -41.81 0.00 76.95
C ALA A 522 -42.15 0.94 75.77
N ALA A 523 -41.61 0.72 74.56
CA ALA A 523 -41.80 1.67 73.44
C ALA A 523 -42.62 1.12 72.25
N ILE A 524 -43.11 -0.13 72.30
CA ILE A 524 -43.93 -0.73 71.21
C ILE A 524 -45.36 -1.10 71.66
N GLN A 525 -45.79 -0.74 72.87
CA GLN A 525 -47.14 -1.10 73.37
C GLN A 525 -47.99 0.02 73.95
N LEU A 526 -47.79 1.26 73.49
CA LEU A 526 -48.81 2.33 73.57
C LEU A 526 -48.71 3.23 72.32
N LEU A 527 -48.56 2.67 71.12
CA LEU A 527 -49.68 2.50 70.19
C LEU A 527 -51.06 2.72 70.84
N SER A 528 -51.75 3.73 70.33
CA SER A 528 -53.10 4.15 70.70
C SER A 528 -53.14 5.06 71.92
N VAL A 529 -52.86 6.34 71.69
CA VAL A 529 -53.87 7.42 71.78
C VAL A 529 -53.10 8.76 71.76
N ARG A 530 -53.40 9.77 70.94
CA ARG A 530 -54.33 9.99 69.84
C ARG A 530 -54.17 11.49 69.55
N ALA A 531 -54.08 11.88 68.28
CA ALA A 531 -54.24 13.27 67.83
C ALA A 531 -53.15 14.28 68.19
N GLY A 532 -52.94 15.17 67.23
CA GLY A 532 -52.49 16.56 67.40
C GLY A 532 -51.01 16.72 67.71
N VAL A 533 -50.14 17.19 66.81
CA VAL A 533 -50.27 18.45 66.05
C VAL A 533 -51.01 19.49 66.90
N LEU A 534 -50.27 20.35 67.58
CA LEU A 534 -50.49 21.79 67.56
C LEU A 534 -49.29 22.49 68.18
N ASP A 535 -48.50 23.03 67.27
CA ASP A 535 -47.63 24.17 67.45
C ASP A 535 -48.41 25.32 68.11
N SER A 536 -47.87 25.88 69.18
CA SER A 536 -48.33 27.18 69.69
C SER A 536 -47.28 27.84 70.59
N LYS A 537 -46.57 28.81 70.03
CA LYS A 537 -46.35 30.07 70.74
C LYS A 537 -46.57 31.25 69.79
N ALA A 538 -47.67 31.93 70.05
CA ALA A 538 -48.24 33.09 69.41
C ALA A 538 -47.28 34.24 69.07
N PRO A 539 -47.63 35.03 68.04
CA PRO A 539 -47.49 36.47 68.07
C PRO A 539 -48.86 37.19 68.06
N LYS A 540 -48.94 38.24 68.87
CA LYS A 540 -49.56 39.58 68.65
C LYS A 540 -50.69 39.64 67.59
N SER A 541 -51.94 39.84 68.00
CA SER A 541 -52.56 41.16 68.24
C SER A 541 -52.87 41.97 66.97
N HIS A 542 -54.15 41.88 66.60
CA HIS A 542 -55.07 42.92 66.11
C HIS A 542 -54.80 43.71 64.81
N ALA A 543 -55.81 43.56 63.95
CA ALA A 543 -56.58 44.61 63.24
C ALA A 543 -56.18 44.95 61.79
N ALA A 544 -57.25 44.98 60.97
CA ALA A 544 -57.40 45.44 59.59
C ALA A 544 -57.00 44.44 58.48
#